data_AF-A0A1V4Q7L3-F1
#
_entry.id   AF-A0A1V4Q7L3-F1
#
_cell.length_a   1.000
_cell.length_b   1.000
_cell.length_c   1.000
_cell.angle_alpha   90.00
_cell.angle_beta   90.00
_cell.angle_gamma   90.00
#
_symmetry.space_group_name_H-M   'P 1'
#
loop_
_entity.id
_entity.type
_entity.pdbx_description
1 polymer ?
#
loop_
_entity_poly.entity_id
_entity_poly.type
_entity_poly.pdbx_seq_one_letter_code
_entity_poly.pdbx_strand_id
1 'polypeptide(L)' 'MMNSSVSMIPGRLTVAGITHRLGDSPRVRIGRTPDNDVVVNHPLVSRHHLSIEWRGG' A
#
# COMPACT_ATOMS: atom_id res chain seq x y z
N MET A 1 18.54 14.30 -14.39
CA MET A 1 18.03 14.22 -13.01
C MET A 1 17.59 12.79 -12.80
N MET A 2 18.47 11.97 -12.22
CA MET A 2 18.30 10.52 -12.13
C MET A 2 17.38 10.18 -10.95
N ASN A 3 16.16 9.71 -11.23
CA ASN A 3 15.38 9.04 -10.19
C ASN A 3 15.98 7.64 -10.02
N SER A 4 16.69 7.44 -8.92
CA SER A 4 17.08 6.11 -8.45
C SER A 4 15.82 5.31 -8.22
N SER A 5 15.40 4.55 -9.23
CA SER A 5 14.34 3.56 -9.12
C SER A 5 14.84 2.50 -8.13
N VAL A 6 14.50 2.67 -6.86
CA VAL A 6 14.50 1.54 -5.93
C VAL A 6 13.75 0.44 -6.65
N SER A 7 14.43 -0.68 -6.96
CA SER A 7 13.81 -1.82 -7.61
C SER A 7 12.77 -2.37 -6.63
N MET A 8 11.55 -1.83 -6.71
CA MET A 8 10.48 -2.23 -5.83
C MET A 8 10.11 -3.65 -6.24
N ILE A 9 10.34 -4.59 -5.33
CA ILE A 9 9.99 -5.99 -5.57
C ILE A 9 8.48 -6.03 -5.83
N PRO A 10 8.04 -6.51 -7.02
CA PRO A 10 6.63 -6.58 -7.33
C PRO A 10 5.94 -7.51 -6.33
N GLY A 11 4.98 -6.97 -5.60
CA GLY A 11 4.20 -7.68 -4.59
C GLY A 11 2.72 -7.71 -4.96
N ARG A 12 1.96 -8.58 -4.29
CA ARG A 12 0.50 -8.58 -4.36
C ARG A 12 -0.08 -8.42 -2.96
N LEU A 13 -1.02 -7.50 -2.84
CA LEU A 13 -1.80 -7.23 -1.63
C LEU A 13 -3.25 -7.59 -1.91
N THR A 14 -3.78 -8.61 -1.24
CA THR A 14 -5.20 -8.97 -1.36
C THR A 14 -5.96 -8.50 -0.13
N VAL A 15 -6.96 -7.65 -0.32
CA VAL A 15 -7.78 -7.07 0.76
C VAL A 15 -9.24 -7.18 0.38
N ALA A 16 -10.06 -7.79 1.25
CA ALA A 16 -11.48 -8.06 0.99
C ALA A 16 -11.74 -8.75 -0.37
N GLY A 17 -10.80 -9.59 -0.83
CA GLY A 17 -10.85 -10.27 -2.13
C GLY A 17 -10.34 -9.45 -3.32
N ILE A 18 -10.06 -8.16 -3.17
CA ILE A 18 -9.50 -7.30 -4.22
C ILE A 18 -7.97 -7.37 -4.16
N THR A 19 -7.33 -7.62 -5.31
CA THR A 19 -5.87 -7.69 -5.40
C THR A 19 -5.30 -6.38 -5.94
N HIS A 20 -4.43 -5.76 -5.15
CA HIS A 20 -3.67 -4.56 -5.47
C HIS A 20 -2.21 -4.95 -5.79
N ARG A 21 -1.65 -4.35 -6.83
CA ARG A 21 -0.23 -4.50 -7.16
C ARG A 21 0.58 -3.61 -6.22
N LEU A 22 1.61 -4.18 -5.62
CA LEU A 22 2.61 -3.44 -4.87
C LEU A 22 3.86 -3.30 -5.74
N GLY A 23 4.52 -2.14 -5.63
CA GLY A 23 5.76 -1.85 -6.34
C GLY A 23 5.67 -0.72 -7.37
N ASP A 24 4.50 -0.11 -7.55
CA ASP A 24 4.37 1.15 -8.31
C ASP A 24 4.68 2.38 -7.43
N SER A 25 4.59 2.23 -6.11
CA SER A 25 4.85 3.27 -5.10
C SER A 25 5.71 2.71 -3.97
N PRO A 26 6.67 3.48 -3.42
CA PRO A 26 7.52 3.05 -2.31
C PRO A 26 6.74 2.90 -1.00
N ARG A 27 5.49 3.37 -0.96
CA ARG A 27 4.62 3.28 0.20
C ARG A 27 3.19 2.96 -0.21
N VAL A 28 2.54 2.11 0.58
CA VAL A 28 1.11 1.80 0.48
C VAL A 28 0.47 1.86 1.86
N ARG A 29 -0.59 2.65 2.00
CA ARG A 29 -1.41 2.83 3.21
C ARG A 29 -2.73 2.10 3.05
N ILE A 30 -3.14 1.42 4.11
CA ILE A 30 -4.38 0.65 4.17
C ILE A 30 -5.17 1.11 5.39
N GLY A 31 -6.45 1.41 5.21
CA GLY A 31 -7.31 1.88 6.29
C GLY A 31 -8.74 2.13 5.82
N ARG A 32 -9.63 2.53 6.73
CA ARG A 32 -11.07 2.70 6.40
C ARG A 32 -11.43 4.05 5.79
N THR A 33 -10.54 5.04 5.87
CA THR A 33 -10.79 6.39 5.35
C THR A 33 -10.29 6.55 3.91
N PRO A 34 -10.88 7.45 3.11
CA PRO A 34 -10.54 7.62 1.69
C PRO A 34 -9.13 8.15 1.38
N ASP A 35 -8.37 8.54 2.41
CA ASP A 35 -6.99 9.03 2.31
C ASP A 35 -5.93 7.91 2.34
N ASN A 36 -6.36 6.65 2.37
CA ASN A 36 -5.49 5.49 2.21
C ASN A 36 -5.47 5.03 0.75
N ASP A 37 -4.34 4.47 0.31
CA ASP A 37 -4.19 3.89 -1.04
C ASP A 37 -5.13 2.69 -1.25
N VAL A 38 -5.36 1.92 -0.19
CA VAL A 38 -6.34 0.83 -0.15
C VAL A 38 -7.36 1.12 0.94
N VAL A 39 -8.59 1.42 0.52
CA VAL A 39 -9.70 1.72 1.42
C VAL A 39 -10.46 0.44 1.76
N VAL A 40 -10.52 0.11 3.05
CA VAL A 40 -11.31 -1.02 3.56
C VAL A 40 -12.49 -0.48 4.36
N ASN A 41 -13.65 -0.42 3.71
CA ASN A 41 -14.87 0.11 4.33
C ASN A 41 -15.46 -0.88 5.34
N HIS A 42 -14.83 -0.98 6.51
CA HIS A 42 -15.24 -1.88 7.58
C HIS A 42 -15.07 -1.21 8.96
N PRO A 43 -16.05 -1.31 9.88
CA PRO A 43 -16.03 -0.58 11.16
C PRO A 43 -14.89 -1.00 12.10
N LEU A 44 -14.41 -2.24 11.99
CA LEU A 44 -13.27 -2.74 12.78
C LEU A 44 -11.89 -2.31 12.23
N VAL A 45 -11.84 -1.68 11.05
CA VAL A 45 -10.58 -1.21 10.47
C VAL A 45 -10.31 0.21 10.94
N SER A 46 -9.08 0.47 11.40
CA SER A 46 -8.65 1.81 11.81
C SER A 46 -8.64 2.79 10.64
N ARG A 47 -8.76 4.10 10.91
CA ARG A 47 -8.60 5.15 9.87
C ARG A 47 -7.30 4.97 9.10
N HIS A 48 -6.22 4.71 9.83
CA HIS A 48 -4.94 4.24 9.31
C HIS A 48 -4.61 2.94 10.01
N HIS A 49 -4.67 1.82 9.30
CA HIS A 49 -4.54 0.50 9.90
C HIS A 49 -3.16 -0.11 9.66
N LEU A 50 -2.63 0.01 8.44
CA LEU A 50 -1.34 -0.53 8.05
C LEU A 50 -0.65 0.41 7.05
N SER A 51 0.67 0.50 7.12
CA SER A 51 1.51 1.18 6.14
C SER A 51 2.69 0.29 5.79
N ILE A 52 2.85 -0.02 4.51
CA ILE A 52 3.98 -0.79 3.98
C ILE A 52 4.93 0.19 3.30
N GLU A 53 6.22 0.14 3.63
CA GLU A 53 7.26 1.00 3.04
C GLU A 53 8.40 0.14 2.49
N TRP A 54 8.72 0.30 1.22
CA TRP A 54 9.91 -0.27 0.62
C TRP A 54 11.12 0.60 0.98
N ARG A 55 11.96 0.05 1.85
CA ARG A 55 13.29 0.61 2.12
C ARG A 55 14.24 -0.13 1.21
N GLY A 56 14.58 0.50 0.08
CA GLY A 56 15.55 -0.04 -0.87
C GLY A 56 16.83 -0.43 -0.14
N GLY A 57 17.14 -1.73 -0.16
CA GLY A 57 18.40 -2.30 0.28
C GLY A 57 19.19 -2.72 -0.95
#